data_AF-A0A365T6A4-F1
#
_entry.id   AF-A0A365T6A4-F1
#
_cell.length_a   1.000
_cell.length_b   1.000
_cell.length_c   1.000
_cell.angle_alpha   90.00
_cell.angle_beta   90.00
_cell.angle_gamma   90.00
#
_symmetry.space_group_name_H-M   'P 1'
#
loop_
_entity.id
_entity.type
_entity.pdbx_description
1 polymer ?
#
loop_
_entity_poly.entity_id
_entity_poly.type
_entity_poly.pdbx_seq_one_letter_code
_entity_poly.pdbx_strand_id
1 'polypeptide(L)'
;MYQIQLPMQELDLARPLSLGPATYLEFATLGDPETEILPRFWAYGAESEVLAERLNTASDVESVSQQTECNDRVQYSVRWNTDLTGDLAHFIETIQAHDAIVLFGRADQTFWRCLLQFPAKSSLLDFYTDCKFDSLTIEHLSPQQAHAFLTGEERSALPPVH
;
A
#
# COMPACT_ATOMS: atom_id res chain seq x y z
N MET A 1 1.54 12.02 12.13
CA MET A 1 1.85 10.97 11.14
C MET A 1 1.68 11.59 9.76
N TYR A 2 2.25 11.01 8.71
CA TYR A 2 2.15 11.59 7.37
C TYR A 2 1.46 10.61 6.43
N GLN A 3 0.40 11.06 5.77
CA GLN A 3 -0.19 10.33 4.67
C GLN A 3 0.53 10.71 3.39
N ILE A 4 1.01 9.70 2.70
CA ILE A 4 1.54 9.79 1.36
C ILE A 4 0.51 9.26 0.40
N GLN A 5 0.28 9.97 -0.69
CA GLN A 5 -0.58 9.51 -1.76
C GLN A 5 0.12 9.65 -3.12
N LEU A 6 0.03 8.57 -3.90
CA LEU A 6 0.54 8.43 -5.26
C LEU A 6 -0.59 7.91 -6.18
N PRO A 7 -0.68 8.35 -7.44
CA PRO A 7 -1.47 7.67 -8.45
C PRO A 7 -1.06 6.20 -8.57
N MET A 8 -2.03 5.29 -8.74
CA MET A 8 -1.74 3.85 -8.85
C MET A 8 -0.78 3.55 -10.02
N GLN A 9 -0.85 4.33 -11.10
CA GLN A 9 -0.04 4.17 -12.32
C GLN A 9 1.45 4.49 -12.13
N GLU A 10 1.79 5.25 -11.08
CA GLU A 10 3.17 5.66 -10.77
C GLU A 10 3.92 4.56 -10.01
N LEU A 11 3.20 3.58 -9.46
CA LEU A 11 3.80 2.39 -8.90
C LEU A 11 3.63 1.29 -9.94
N ASP A 12 4.73 0.74 -10.48
CA ASP A 12 4.71 -0.37 -11.45
C ASP A 12 3.98 -1.64 -10.92
N LEU A 13 3.62 -1.63 -9.63
CA LEU A 13 2.59 -2.49 -9.01
C LEU A 13 1.21 -2.45 -9.67
N ALA A 14 0.90 -1.43 -10.48
CA ALA A 14 -0.36 -1.32 -11.19
C ALA A 14 -0.66 -2.55 -12.06
N ARG A 15 0.37 -3.24 -12.58
CA ARG A 15 0.17 -4.44 -13.41
C ARG A 15 -0.25 -5.67 -12.60
N PRO A 16 0.53 -6.14 -11.60
CA PRO A 16 0.14 -7.31 -10.82
C PRO A 16 -1.11 -7.05 -9.98
N LEU A 17 -1.27 -5.83 -9.47
CA LEU A 17 -2.39 -5.50 -8.59
C LEU A 17 -3.62 -4.99 -9.31
N SER A 18 -3.52 -4.60 -10.60
CA SER A 18 -4.57 -3.96 -11.42
C SER A 18 -5.96 -4.19 -10.85
N LEU A 19 -6.41 -3.23 -10.02
CA LEU A 19 -7.58 -3.44 -9.19
C LEU A 19 -8.83 -3.14 -10.01
N GLY A 20 -9.83 -4.03 -9.91
CA GLY A 20 -11.15 -3.72 -10.41
C GLY A 20 -11.79 -2.57 -9.63
N PRO A 21 -12.87 -1.96 -10.17
CA PRO A 21 -13.52 -0.80 -9.56
C PRO A 21 -14.11 -1.07 -8.17
N ALA A 22 -14.33 -2.34 -7.81
CA ALA A 22 -14.83 -2.75 -6.50
C ALA A 22 -13.75 -3.37 -5.59
N THR A 23 -12.48 -3.39 -6.04
CA THR A 23 -11.38 -4.02 -5.31
C THR A 23 -10.48 -2.97 -4.71
N TYR A 24 -10.19 -3.11 -3.43
CA TYR A 24 -9.15 -2.35 -2.77
C TYR A 24 -8.32 -3.27 -1.89
N LEU A 25 -7.09 -2.85 -1.63
CA LEU A 25 -6.13 -3.56 -0.81
C LEU A 25 -5.88 -2.76 0.45
N GLU A 26 -5.72 -3.44 1.58
CA GLU A 26 -5.20 -2.85 2.81
C GLU A 26 -4.01 -3.67 3.29
N PHE A 27 -2.93 -3.00 3.64
CA PHE A 27 -1.76 -3.66 4.22
C PHE A 27 -1.32 -2.91 5.46
N ALA A 28 -0.92 -3.69 6.46
CA ALA A 28 -0.35 -3.16 7.68
C ALA A 28 0.95 -3.91 7.91
N THR A 29 2.06 -3.19 7.87
CA THR A 29 3.40 -3.75 8.08
C THR A 29 3.80 -3.77 9.54
N LEU A 30 2.97 -3.22 10.45
CA LEU A 30 3.10 -3.24 11.92
C LEU A 30 4.53 -3.52 12.41
N GLY A 31 5.45 -2.59 12.14
CA GLY A 31 6.66 -2.45 12.95
C GLY A 31 7.83 -3.39 12.68
N ASP A 32 7.92 -4.08 11.54
CA ASP A 32 9.16 -4.79 11.18
C ASP A 32 10.01 -3.99 10.17
N PRO A 33 11.14 -3.39 10.60
CA PRO A 33 12.05 -2.68 9.70
C PRO A 33 12.72 -3.61 8.67
N GLU A 34 12.71 -4.93 8.90
CA GLU A 34 13.27 -5.95 7.99
C GLU A 34 12.23 -6.61 7.07
N THR A 35 10.96 -6.20 7.11
CA THR A 35 9.94 -6.87 6.30
C THR A 35 9.91 -6.35 4.85
N GLU A 36 9.96 -7.30 3.91
CA GLU A 36 9.55 -7.12 2.51
C GLU A 36 8.31 -6.24 2.46
N ILE A 37 8.30 -5.17 1.65
CA ILE A 37 7.13 -4.28 1.57
C ILE A 37 5.98 -5.04 0.91
N LEU A 38 4.77 -4.90 1.47
CA LEU A 38 3.55 -5.64 1.10
C LEU A 38 3.64 -7.16 1.29
N PRO A 39 4.20 -7.68 2.40
CA PRO A 39 4.34 -9.12 2.56
C PRO A 39 2.98 -9.76 2.83
N ARG A 40 2.02 -8.96 3.30
CA ARG A 40 0.64 -9.34 3.63
C ARG A 40 -0.30 -8.18 3.34
N PHE A 41 -1.38 -8.46 2.62
CA PHE A 41 -2.47 -7.51 2.44
C PHE A 41 -3.82 -8.22 2.45
N TRP A 42 -4.83 -7.49 2.88
CA TRP A 42 -6.23 -7.84 2.76
C TRP A 42 -6.75 -7.30 1.45
N ALA A 43 -7.23 -8.18 0.58
CA ALA A 43 -8.01 -7.79 -0.58
C ALA A 43 -9.50 -7.89 -0.26
N TYR A 44 -10.26 -6.92 -0.74
CA TYR A 44 -11.68 -6.81 -0.52
C TYR A 44 -12.43 -6.73 -1.85
N GLY A 45 -13.71 -7.10 -1.83
CA GLY A 45 -14.58 -7.02 -2.99
C GLY A 45 -14.60 -8.31 -3.83
N ALA A 46 -15.49 -8.33 -4.83
CA ALA A 46 -15.84 -9.54 -5.58
C ALA A 46 -14.71 -10.07 -6.48
N GLU A 47 -13.64 -9.30 -6.72
CA GLU A 47 -12.51 -9.72 -7.55
C GLU A 47 -11.28 -10.16 -6.74
N SER A 48 -11.43 -10.42 -5.44
CA SER A 48 -10.32 -10.95 -4.61
C SER A 48 -9.77 -12.26 -5.17
N GLU A 49 -10.63 -13.16 -5.65
CA GLU A 49 -10.23 -14.42 -6.30
C GLU A 49 -9.43 -14.17 -7.59
N VAL A 50 -9.87 -13.23 -8.43
CA VAL A 50 -9.19 -12.87 -9.68
C VAL A 50 -7.82 -12.22 -9.40
N LEU A 51 -7.71 -11.46 -8.31
CA LEU A 51 -6.44 -10.89 -7.86
C LEU A 51 -5.43 -12.00 -7.51
N ALA A 52 -5.85 -13.10 -6.89
CA ALA A 52 -4.96 -14.22 -6.58
C ALA A 52 -4.36 -14.85 -7.86
N GLU A 53 -5.17 -15.03 -8.89
CA GLU A 53 -4.71 -15.55 -10.18
C GLU A 53 -3.72 -14.59 -10.86
N ARG A 54 -3.97 -13.28 -10.81
CA ARG A 54 -3.05 -12.26 -11.35
C ARG A 54 -1.71 -12.25 -10.61
N LEU A 55 -1.72 -12.31 -9.30
CA LEU A 55 -0.50 -12.39 -8.48
C LEU A 55 0.31 -13.64 -8.79
N ASN A 56 -0.33 -14.79 -8.96
CA ASN A 56 0.35 -16.04 -9.33
C ASN A 56 1.00 -16.02 -10.72
N THR A 57 0.54 -15.13 -11.61
CA THR A 57 1.02 -15.04 -13.00
C THR A 57 1.94 -13.85 -13.25
N ALA A 58 2.12 -12.97 -12.26
CA ALA A 58 2.98 -11.81 -12.36
C ALA A 58 4.47 -12.20 -12.27
N SER A 59 5.30 -11.66 -13.16
CA SER A 59 6.76 -11.88 -13.17
C SER A 59 7.47 -11.34 -11.92
N ASP A 60 6.86 -10.36 -11.27
CA ASP A 60 7.44 -9.63 -10.15
C ASP A 60 7.08 -10.27 -8.80
N VAL A 61 6.24 -11.30 -8.82
CA VAL A 61 5.81 -12.09 -7.66
C VAL A 61 6.56 -13.42 -7.68
N GLU A 62 7.38 -13.68 -6.66
CA GLU A 62 8.04 -14.97 -6.46
C GLU A 62 7.06 -16.03 -5.99
N SER A 63 6.20 -15.66 -5.02
CA SER A 63 5.14 -16.54 -4.53
C SER A 63 3.99 -15.76 -3.92
N VAL A 64 2.78 -16.31 -4.02
CA VAL A 64 1.60 -15.83 -3.29
C VAL A 64 0.97 -17.00 -2.56
N SER A 65 0.53 -16.76 -1.33
CA SER A 65 -0.24 -17.72 -0.53
C SER A 65 -1.47 -17.03 0.04
N GLN A 66 -2.63 -17.67 -0.12
CA GLN A 66 -3.84 -17.27 0.59
C GLN A 66 -3.74 -17.76 2.03
N GLN A 67 -3.77 -16.84 2.98
CA GLN A 67 -3.55 -17.15 4.39
C GLN A 67 -4.87 -17.36 5.12
N THR A 68 -5.87 -16.51 4.86
CA THR A 68 -7.13 -16.51 5.60
C THR A 68 -8.23 -15.84 4.78
N GLU A 69 -9.44 -16.36 4.85
CA GLU A 69 -10.65 -15.70 4.38
C GLU A 69 -11.51 -15.31 5.59
N CYS A 70 -12.01 -14.07 5.60
CA CYS A 70 -12.84 -13.55 6.68
C CYS A 70 -13.92 -12.65 6.12
N ASN A 71 -15.18 -13.07 6.21
CA ASN A 71 -16.34 -12.32 5.73
C ASN A 71 -16.24 -11.93 4.24
N ASP A 72 -15.88 -10.67 3.97
CA ASP A 72 -15.80 -10.02 2.66
C ASP A 72 -14.36 -9.73 2.20
N ARG A 73 -13.37 -10.33 2.89
CA ARG A 73 -11.95 -10.11 2.62
C ARG A 73 -11.11 -11.37 2.67
N VAL A 74 -10.07 -11.37 1.85
CA VAL A 74 -9.07 -12.44 1.79
C VAL A 74 -7.71 -11.84 2.11
N GLN A 75 -6.99 -12.47 3.04
CA GLN A 75 -5.60 -12.14 3.32
C GLN A 75 -4.68 -12.93 2.39
N TYR A 76 -3.88 -12.19 1.63
CA TYR A 76 -2.78 -12.73 0.85
C TYR A 76 -1.47 -12.46 1.57
N SER A 77 -0.54 -13.39 1.46
CA SER A 77 0.87 -13.14 1.70
C SER A 77 1.62 -13.28 0.38
N VAL A 78 2.36 -12.24 0.01
CA VAL A 78 3.08 -12.14 -1.26
C VAL A 78 4.55 -11.98 -0.95
N ARG A 79 5.38 -12.79 -1.59
CA ARG A 79 6.81 -12.56 -1.71
C ARG A 79 7.08 -12.00 -3.09
N TRP A 80 7.64 -10.81 -3.14
CA TRP A 80 8.06 -10.18 -4.37
C TRP A 80 9.44 -10.69 -4.76
N ASN A 81 9.73 -10.67 -6.05
CA ASN A 81 11.05 -11.02 -6.55
C ASN A 81 12.11 -10.06 -5.98
N THR A 82 13.26 -10.58 -5.57
CA THR A 82 14.39 -9.78 -5.07
C THR A 82 14.95 -8.83 -6.13
N ASP A 83 14.70 -9.12 -7.40
CA ASP A 83 15.07 -8.29 -8.55
C ASP A 83 13.96 -7.30 -8.94
N LEU A 84 13.11 -6.90 -7.99
CA LEU A 84 12.17 -5.79 -8.16
C LEU A 84 12.92 -4.57 -8.71
N THR A 85 12.47 -4.07 -9.86
CA THR A 85 13.01 -2.86 -10.48
C THR A 85 11.89 -1.85 -10.72
N GLY A 86 12.25 -0.58 -10.95
CA GLY A 86 11.29 0.49 -11.24
C GLY A 86 10.80 1.23 -10.00
N ASP A 87 9.67 1.91 -10.16
CA ASP A 87 9.21 2.92 -9.22
C ASP A 87 8.82 2.37 -7.85
N LEU A 88 8.26 1.15 -7.80
CA LEU A 88 7.99 0.50 -6.51
C LEU A 88 9.30 0.25 -5.75
N ALA A 89 10.30 -0.34 -6.41
CA ALA A 89 11.57 -0.66 -5.79
C ALA A 89 12.22 0.62 -5.24
N HIS A 90 12.23 1.69 -6.05
CA HIS A 90 12.70 3.01 -5.63
C HIS A 90 11.93 3.56 -4.43
N PHE A 91 10.60 3.45 -4.41
CA PHE A 91 9.77 3.89 -3.29
C PHE A 91 10.09 3.11 -2.00
N ILE A 92 10.23 1.80 -2.10
CA ILE A 92 10.59 0.91 -0.99
C ILE A 92 11.96 1.27 -0.43
N GLU A 93 12.97 1.37 -1.29
CA GLU A 93 14.33 1.75 -0.92
C GLU A 93 14.38 3.12 -0.26
N THR A 94 13.59 4.09 -0.77
CA THR A 94 13.51 5.43 -0.19
C THR A 94 12.88 5.41 1.22
N ILE A 95 11.83 4.61 1.45
CA ILE A 95 11.25 4.43 2.79
C ILE A 95 12.31 3.88 3.76
N GLN A 96 13.03 2.83 3.35
CA GLN A 96 14.05 2.17 4.17
C GLN A 96 15.25 3.09 4.44
N ALA A 97 15.73 3.83 3.43
CA ALA A 97 16.87 4.74 3.56
C ALA A 97 16.63 5.88 4.57
N HIS A 98 15.36 6.22 4.80
CA HIS A 98 14.95 7.30 5.71
C HIS A 98 14.35 6.80 7.03
N ASP A 99 14.52 5.52 7.34
CA ASP A 99 14.00 4.84 8.54
C ASP A 99 12.48 5.09 8.74
N ALA A 100 11.75 5.26 7.64
CA ALA A 100 10.32 5.54 7.68
C ALA A 100 9.56 4.23 7.92
N ILE A 101 8.66 4.24 8.90
CA ILE A 101 7.83 3.08 9.23
C ILE A 101 6.51 3.21 8.51
N VAL A 102 6.20 2.25 7.63
CA VAL A 102 4.86 2.08 7.08
C VAL A 102 3.96 1.55 8.20
N LEU A 103 2.97 2.34 8.60
CA LEU A 103 1.99 1.95 9.61
C LEU A 103 0.84 1.18 8.96
N PHE A 104 0.36 1.69 7.83
CA PHE A 104 -0.76 1.16 7.09
C PHE A 104 -0.74 1.71 5.66
N GLY A 105 -1.27 0.97 4.71
CA GLY A 105 -1.57 1.52 3.40
C GLY A 105 -2.82 0.91 2.80
N ARG A 106 -3.40 1.68 1.88
CA ARG A 106 -4.57 1.30 1.10
C ARG A 106 -4.28 1.59 -0.37
N ALA A 107 -4.64 0.64 -1.23
CA ALA A 107 -4.58 0.83 -2.67
C ALA A 107 -5.96 0.60 -3.28
N ASP A 108 -6.37 1.48 -4.18
CA ASP A 108 -7.54 1.32 -5.05
C ASP A 108 -7.10 1.48 -6.52
N GLN A 109 -8.03 1.38 -7.47
CA GLN A 109 -7.73 1.52 -8.91
C GLN A 109 -7.10 2.87 -9.30
N THR A 110 -7.22 3.87 -8.44
CA THR A 110 -6.86 5.27 -8.73
C THR A 110 -5.62 5.68 -7.94
N PHE A 111 -5.59 5.34 -6.66
CA PHE A 111 -4.57 5.84 -5.74
C PHE A 111 -4.02 4.76 -4.83
N TRP A 112 -2.73 4.93 -4.55
CA TRP A 112 -2.04 4.31 -3.45
C TRP A 112 -1.90 5.33 -2.32
N ARG A 113 -2.29 4.95 -1.10
CA ARG A 113 -2.19 5.79 0.10
C ARG A 113 -1.46 5.04 1.19
N CYS A 114 -0.41 5.62 1.76
CA CYS A 114 0.36 5.07 2.87
C CYS A 114 0.40 6.04 4.05
N LEU A 115 0.13 5.54 5.24
CA LEU A 115 0.42 6.25 6.48
C LEU A 115 1.84 5.88 6.93
N LEU A 116 2.74 6.86 6.90
CA LEU A 116 4.12 6.73 7.33
C LEU A 116 4.37 7.46 8.65
N GLN A 117 5.27 6.88 9.44
CA GLN A 117 5.88 7.50 10.60
C GLN A 117 7.37 7.67 10.36
N PHE A 118 7.83 8.92 10.38
CA PHE A 118 9.23 9.27 10.29
C PHE A 118 9.83 9.44 11.69
N PRO A 119 11.12 9.10 11.90
CA PRO A 119 11.77 9.25 13.19
C PRO A 119 12.02 10.73 13.54
N ALA A 120 12.22 11.57 12.54
CA ALA A 120 12.43 13.01 12.70
C ALA A 120 11.83 13.81 11.54
N LYS A 121 11.64 15.12 11.76
CA LYS A 121 11.16 16.03 10.70
C LYS A 121 12.15 16.18 9.55
N SER A 122 13.46 16.08 9.82
CA SER A 122 14.49 16.10 8.77
C SER A 122 14.33 14.91 7.82
N SER A 123 14.12 13.70 8.35
CA SER A 123 13.90 12.49 7.57
C SER A 123 12.72 12.60 6.61
N LEU A 124 11.67 13.32 6.98
CA LEU A 124 10.55 13.60 6.07
C LEU A 124 10.97 14.50 4.88
N LEU A 125 11.76 15.54 5.14
CA LEU A 125 12.19 16.47 4.09
C LEU A 125 13.18 15.79 3.13
N ASP A 126 14.07 14.98 3.68
CA ASP A 126 15.03 14.20 2.91
C ASP A 126 14.28 13.14 2.07
N PHE A 127 13.34 12.42 2.68
CA PHE A 127 12.43 11.52 1.97
C PHE A 127 11.70 12.22 0.81
N TYR A 128 11.10 13.38 1.04
CA TYR A 128 10.37 14.11 -0.02
C TYR A 128 11.28 14.49 -1.19
N THR A 129 12.54 14.82 -0.90
CA THR A 129 13.55 15.18 -1.90
C THR A 129 14.00 13.96 -2.72
N ASP A 130 14.13 12.81 -2.06
CA ASP A 130 14.68 11.59 -2.66
C ASP A 130 13.64 10.73 -3.40
N CYS A 131 12.36 10.82 -2.99
CA CYS A 131 11.26 10.03 -3.53
C CYS A 131 11.01 10.29 -5.03
N LYS A 132 11.28 11.51 -5.51
CA LYS A 132 11.29 11.89 -6.95
C LYS A 132 10.03 11.56 -7.77
N PHE A 133 8.89 11.35 -7.12
CA PHE A 133 7.60 11.25 -7.79
C PHE A 133 6.95 12.62 -7.93
N ASP A 134 6.73 13.08 -9.16
CA ASP A 134 6.16 14.41 -9.45
C ASP A 134 4.72 14.55 -8.91
N SER A 135 3.99 13.45 -8.83
CA SER A 135 2.60 13.38 -8.36
C SER A 135 2.45 13.03 -6.87
N LEU A 136 3.58 12.93 -6.14
CA LEU A 136 3.59 12.65 -4.71
C LEU A 136 2.91 13.77 -3.93
N THR A 137 1.91 13.39 -3.16
CA THR A 137 1.29 14.29 -2.19
C THR A 137 1.59 13.80 -0.78
N ILE A 138 1.98 14.72 0.11
CA ILE A 138 2.24 14.44 1.52
C ILE A 138 1.36 15.36 2.37
N GLU A 139 0.59 14.77 3.25
CA GLU A 139 -0.24 15.49 4.22
C GLU A 139 0.11 15.07 5.65
N HIS A 140 0.24 16.04 6.55
CA HIS A 140 0.35 15.75 7.98
C HIS A 140 -1.04 15.44 8.55
N LEU A 141 -1.22 14.23 9.08
CA LEU A 141 -2.45 13.82 9.76
C LEU A 141 -2.33 13.95 11.28
N SER A 142 -3.36 14.56 11.88
CA SER A 142 -3.60 14.48 13.32
C SER A 142 -3.89 13.03 13.76
N PRO A 143 -3.77 12.70 15.06
CA PRO A 143 -4.10 11.36 15.56
C PRO A 143 -5.52 10.90 15.21
N GLN A 144 -6.48 11.82 15.20
CA GLN A 144 -7.88 11.54 14.87
C GLN A 144 -8.06 11.21 13.39
N GLN A 145 -7.43 11.98 12.50
CA GLN A 145 -7.47 11.71 11.06
C GLN A 145 -6.77 10.39 10.71
N ALA A 146 -5.62 10.13 11.32
CA ALA A 146 -4.92 8.86 11.15
C ALA A 146 -5.75 7.67 11.65
N HIS A 147 -6.44 7.82 12.79
CA HIS A 147 -7.36 6.78 13.27
C HIS A 147 -8.47 6.50 12.27
N ALA A 148 -9.13 7.54 11.74
CA ALA A 148 -10.20 7.39 10.76
C ALA A 148 -9.76 6.69 9.47
N PHE A 149 -8.52 6.96 9.01
CA PHE A 149 -7.90 6.26 7.88
C PHE A 149 -7.68 4.77 8.18
N LEU A 150 -7.08 4.48 9.34
CA LEU A 150 -6.77 3.11 9.80
C LEU A 150 -8.02 2.24 10.00
N THR A 151 -9.10 2.80 10.54
CA THR A 151 -10.34 2.08 10.79
C THR A 151 -11.24 2.01 9.56
N GLY A 152 -10.93 2.78 8.53
CA GLY A 152 -11.79 2.93 7.36
C GLY A 152 -13.10 3.66 7.67
N GLU A 153 -13.20 4.40 8.78
CA GLU A 153 -14.38 5.21 9.11
C GLU A 153 -14.71 6.25 8.01
N GLU A 154 -13.69 6.75 7.32
CA GLU A 154 -13.85 7.61 6.15
C GLU A 154 -14.67 6.96 5.02
N ARG A 155 -14.75 5.62 4.96
CA ARG A 155 -15.52 4.88 3.95
C ARG A 155 -17.02 4.93 4.22
N SER A 156 -17.42 4.94 5.49
CA SER A 156 -18.84 4.99 5.90
C SER A 156 -19.47 6.37 5.69
N ALA A 157 -18.67 7.39 5.40
CA ALA A 157 -19.15 8.73 5.08
C ALA A 157 -19.56 8.90 3.59
N LEU A 158 -19.29 7.91 2.74
CA LEU A 158 -19.79 7.90 1.36
C LEU A 158 -21.24 7.37 1.35
N PRO A 159 -22.21 8.07 0.73
CA PRO A 159 -23.57 7.58 0.66
C PRO A 159 -23.63 6.25 -0.10
N PRO A 160 -24.53 5.33 0.27
CA PRO A 160 -24.72 4.08 -0.46
C PRO A 160 -25.07 4.41 -1.91
N VAL A 161 -24.34 3.79 -2.84
CA VAL A 161 -24.66 3.84 -4.26
C VAL A 161 -25.97 3.07 -4.44
N HIS A 162 -27.06 3.81 -4.66
CA HIS A 162 -28.37 3.29 -5.04
C HIS A 162 -28.45 3.05 -6.54
#